data_AF-A0A8T0C2Q3-F1
#
_entry.id   AF-A0A8T0C2Q3-F1
#
_cell.length_a   1.000
_cell.length_b   1.000
_cell.length_c   1.000
_cell.angle_alpha   90.00
_cell.angle_beta   90.00
_cell.angle_gamma   90.00
#
_symmetry.space_group_name_H-M   'P 1'
#
loop_
_entity.id
_entity.type
_entity.pdbx_description
1 polymer ?
#
loop_
_entity_poly.entity_id
_entity_poly.type
_entity_poly.pdbx_seq_one_letter_code
_entity_poly.pdbx_strand_id
1 'polypeptide(L)'
;MTASGDYKCEVIDLSLNGALVTLPVGYVPLRDEPASLRFSLPQSDIQIAMEVQVRHIEECHLGVHCNQIDLDSVTHLKRLIELNLGDDDVLHRDLEQLLLHD
;
A
#
# COMPACT_ATOMS: atom_id res chain seq x y z
N MET A 1 -14.26 -5.82 -20.16
CA MET A 1 -14.14 -4.35 -20.09
C MET A 1 -13.35 -4.06 -18.83
N THR A 2 -12.05 -3.78 -18.93
CA THR A 2 -11.26 -3.30 -17.79
C THR A 2 -11.71 -1.87 -17.52
N ALA A 3 -12.16 -1.59 -16.31
CA ALA A 3 -12.63 -0.26 -15.94
C ALA A 3 -11.40 0.66 -15.79
N SER A 4 -10.99 1.33 -16.87
CA SER A 4 -9.93 2.33 -16.83
C SER A 4 -10.51 3.61 -16.21
N GLY A 5 -10.10 3.93 -14.99
CA GLY A 5 -10.55 5.12 -14.28
C GLY A 5 -9.88 5.28 -12.93
N ASP A 6 -9.86 6.51 -12.42
CA ASP A 6 -9.40 6.79 -11.07
C ASP A 6 -10.58 6.67 -10.10
N TYR A 7 -10.41 5.82 -9.08
CA TYR A 7 -11.41 5.58 -8.05
C TYR A 7 -10.87 6.01 -6.69
N LYS A 8 -11.70 6.70 -5.91
CA LYS A 8 -11.36 7.07 -4.54
C LYS A 8 -11.68 5.91 -3.60
N CYS A 9 -10.71 5.58 -2.75
CA CYS A 9 -10.84 4.63 -1.66
C CYS A 9 -10.14 5.17 -0.42
N GLU A 10 -10.31 4.46 0.68
CA GLU A 10 -9.62 4.71 1.95
C GLU A 10 -8.60 3.60 2.17
N VAL A 11 -7.41 3.98 2.60
CA VAL A 11 -6.36 3.03 3.02
C VAL A 11 -6.68 2.59 4.45
N ILE A 12 -6.90 1.29 4.62
CA ILE A 12 -7.22 0.67 5.91
C ILE A 12 -5.94 0.21 6.59
N ASP A 13 -5.06 -0.46 5.83
CA ASP A 13 -3.76 -0.93 6.29
C ASP A 13 -2.72 -0.74 5.17
N LEU A 14 -1.49 -0.43 5.54
CA LEU A 14 -0.43 -0.05 4.60
C LEU A 14 0.92 -0.66 5.03
N SER A 15 1.59 -1.29 4.08
CA SER A 15 2.91 -1.91 4.26
C SER A 15 3.80 -1.64 3.06
N LEU A 16 5.07 -2.06 3.12
CA LEU A 16 5.98 -2.00 1.96
C LEU A 16 5.56 -2.97 0.83
N ASN A 17 4.90 -4.07 1.17
CA ASN A 17 4.51 -5.11 0.21
C ASN A 17 3.14 -4.87 -0.42
N GLY A 18 2.40 -3.83 0.00
CA GLY A 18 1.06 -3.57 -0.49
C GLY A 18 0.19 -2.86 0.53
N ALA A 19 -1.12 -2.87 0.26
CA ALA A 19 -2.11 -2.19 1.08
C ALA A 19 -3.44 -2.94 1.09
N LEU A 20 -4.19 -2.74 2.17
CA LEU A 20 -5.61 -3.05 2.26
C LEU A 20 -6.38 -1.74 2.10
N VAL A 21 -7.30 -1.69 1.14
CA VAL A 21 -8.13 -0.51 0.87
C VAL A 21 -9.61 -0.88 0.87
N THR A 22 -10.47 0.11 1.10
CA THR A 22 -11.91 -0.06 0.88
C THR A 22 -12.19 -0.30 -0.60
N LEU A 23 -13.17 -1.15 -0.90
CA LEU A 23 -13.62 -1.38 -2.27
C LEU A 23 -14.25 -0.08 -2.80
N PRO A 24 -13.67 0.57 -3.83
CA PRO A 24 -14.20 1.82 -4.34
C PRO A 24 -15.58 1.67 -4.97
N VAL A 25 -16.45 2.66 -4.76
CA VAL A 25 -17.80 2.66 -5.36
C VAL A 25 -17.71 2.72 -6.89
N GLY A 26 -18.35 1.76 -7.57
CA GLY A 26 -18.37 1.68 -9.03
C GLY A 26 -17.10 1.07 -9.65
N TYR A 27 -16.15 0.61 -8.82
CA TYR A 27 -15.03 -0.21 -9.27
C TYR A 27 -15.42 -1.68 -9.24
N VAL A 28 -15.14 -2.40 -10.33
CA VAL A 28 -15.37 -3.84 -10.42
C VAL A 28 -14.00 -4.51 -10.56
N PRO A 29 -13.40 -4.95 -9.44
CA PRO A 29 -12.05 -5.48 -9.47
C PRO A 29 -11.99 -6.86 -10.14
N LEU A 30 -10.85 -7.14 -10.76
CA LEU A 30 -10.49 -8.44 -11.29
C LEU A 30 -9.25 -8.94 -10.57
N ARG A 31 -9.26 -10.23 -10.23
CA ARG A 31 -8.12 -10.87 -9.58
C ARG A 31 -6.90 -10.79 -10.50
N ASP A 32 -5.75 -10.47 -9.90
CA ASP A 32 -4.47 -10.31 -10.56
C ASP A 32 -4.42 -9.18 -11.59
N GLU A 33 -5.39 -8.26 -11.61
CA GLU A 33 -5.33 -7.08 -12.48
C GLU A 33 -4.28 -6.07 -11.98
N PRO A 34 -3.52 -5.45 -12.90
CA PRO A 34 -2.61 -4.36 -12.57
C PRO A 34 -3.38 -3.06 -12.32
N ALA A 35 -2.95 -2.30 -11.32
CA ALA A 35 -3.50 -0.99 -10.96
C ALA A 35 -2.38 -0.08 -10.42
N SER A 36 -2.73 1.17 -10.13
CA SER A 36 -1.85 2.11 -9.44
C SER A 36 -2.54 2.65 -8.21
N LEU A 37 -1.89 2.51 -7.05
CA LEU A 37 -2.34 3.13 -5.81
C LEU A 37 -1.55 4.41 -5.59
N ARG A 38 -2.27 5.52 -5.38
CA ARG A 38 -1.70 6.85 -5.14
C ARG A 38 -2.35 7.49 -3.94
N PHE A 39 -1.55 8.04 -3.03
CA PHE A 39 -2.05 8.78 -1.87
C PHE A 39 -1.06 9.86 -1.45
N SER A 40 -1.58 10.89 -0.78
CA SER A 40 -0.80 12.00 -0.24
C SER A 40 -0.89 12.01 1.26
N LEU A 41 0.16 12.46 1.92
CA LEU A 41 0.16 12.58 3.37
C LEU A 41 -0.53 13.89 3.79
N PRO A 42 -1.31 13.88 4.89
CA PRO A 42 -1.88 15.11 5.41
C PRO A 42 -0.78 16.14 5.66
N GLN A 43 -0.99 17.38 5.22
CA GLN A 43 -0.05 18.50 5.42
C GLN A 43 1.31 18.34 4.71
N SER A 44 1.39 17.51 3.67
CA SER A 44 2.59 17.35 2.84
C SER A 44 2.25 17.39 1.36
N ASP A 45 3.16 17.93 0.55
CA ASP A 45 3.12 17.84 -0.92
C ASP A 45 3.67 16.49 -1.43
N ILE A 46 4.08 15.59 -0.53
CA ILE A 46 4.56 14.26 -0.88
C ILE A 46 3.39 13.41 -1.38
N GLN A 47 3.54 12.90 -2.61
CA GLN A 47 2.66 11.90 -3.19
C GLN A 47 3.41 10.57 -3.26
N ILE A 48 2.85 9.53 -2.65
CA ILE A 48 3.33 8.16 -2.77
C ILE A 48 2.54 7.49 -3.89
N ALA A 49 3.25 6.91 -4.85
CA ALA A 49 2.69 6.15 -5.95
C ALA A 49 3.33 4.76 -6.01
N MET A 50 2.50 3.73 -6.19
CA MET A 50 2.96 2.36 -6.38
C MET A 50 2.16 1.67 -7.47
N GLU A 51 2.84 0.85 -8.26
CA GLU A 51 2.21 -0.11 -9.16
C GLU A 51 1.84 -1.34 -8.36
N VAL A 52 0.57 -1.71 -8.41
CA VAL A 52 0.02 -2.78 -7.59
C VAL A 52 -0.71 -3.80 -8.42
N GLN A 53 -0.93 -4.96 -7.83
CA GLN A 53 -1.76 -6.02 -8.39
C GLN A 53 -2.82 -6.42 -7.38
N VAL A 54 -4.07 -6.54 -7.83
CA VAL A 54 -5.17 -7.01 -6.98
C VAL A 54 -4.94 -8.47 -6.61
N ARG A 55 -4.80 -8.77 -5.33
CA ARG A 55 -4.59 -10.15 -4.83
C ARG A 55 -5.81 -10.71 -4.11
N HIS A 56 -6.53 -9.86 -3.39
CA HIS A 56 -7.68 -10.24 -2.59
C HIS A 56 -8.85 -9.32 -2.91
N ILE A 57 -10.02 -9.91 -3.12
CA ILE A 57 -11.28 -9.21 -3.37
C ILE A 57 -12.28 -9.78 -2.36
N GLU A 58 -12.78 -8.91 -1.49
CA GLU A 58 -13.84 -9.21 -0.53
C GLU A 58 -15.01 -8.25 -0.74
N GLU A 59 -16.11 -8.44 0.00
CA GLU A 59 -17.34 -7.67 -0.19
C GLU A 59 -17.16 -6.16 -0.06
N CYS A 60 -16.25 -5.71 0.83
CA CYS A 60 -16.01 -4.28 1.07
C CYS A 60 -14.53 -3.89 1.03
N HIS A 61 -13.63 -4.84 0.74
CA HIS A 61 -12.19 -4.62 0.82
C HIS A 61 -11.46 -5.16 -0.41
N LEU A 62 -10.35 -4.51 -0.72
CA LEU A 62 -9.44 -4.88 -1.78
C LEU A 62 -8.03 -4.99 -1.18
N GLY A 63 -7.44 -6.18 -1.26
CA GLY A 63 -6.04 -6.39 -0.93
C GLY A 63 -5.20 -6.27 -2.19
N VAL A 64 -4.25 -5.33 -2.19
CA VAL A 64 -3.35 -5.08 -3.32
C VAL A 64 -1.91 -5.35 -2.92
N HIS A 65 -1.15 -5.96 -3.82
CA HIS A 65 0.28 -6.23 -3.66
C HIS A 65 1.10 -5.22 -4.45
N CYS A 66 2.11 -4.63 -3.83
CA CYS A 66 3.05 -3.72 -4.49
C CYS A 66 4.01 -4.51 -5.37
N ASN A 67 3.92 -4.29 -6.69
CA ASN A 67 4.84 -4.89 -7.65
C ASN A 67 6.06 -4.01 -7.89
N GLN A 68 5.83 -2.70 -8.02
CA GLN A 68 6.89 -1.73 -8.24
C GLN A 68 6.55 -0.42 -7.52
N ILE A 69 7.58 0.22 -6.98
CA ILE A 69 7.50 1.51 -6.32
C ILE A 69 8.79 2.27 -6.63
N ASP A 70 8.68 3.56 -6.93
CA ASP A 70 9.86 4.39 -7.18
C ASP A 70 10.62 4.71 -5.86
N LEU A 71 11.88 5.11 -6.00
CA LEU A 71 12.78 5.32 -4.87
C LEU A 71 12.26 6.40 -3.89
N ASP A 72 11.66 7.46 -4.42
CA ASP A 72 11.18 8.57 -3.61
C ASP A 72 9.93 8.10 -2.83
N SER A 73 8.98 7.47 -3.52
CA SER A 73 7.78 6.88 -2.92
C SER A 73 8.11 5.85 -1.84
N VAL A 74 9.04 4.93 -2.06
CA VAL A 74 9.39 3.89 -1.06
C VAL A 74 10.11 4.49 0.15
N THR A 75 10.93 5.52 -0.05
CA THR A 75 11.60 6.23 1.03
C THR A 75 10.58 6.93 1.93
N HIS A 76 9.60 7.60 1.34
CA HIS A 76 8.52 8.25 2.09
C HIS A 76 7.59 7.25 2.76
N LEU A 77 7.26 6.15 2.08
CA LEU A 77 6.45 5.09 2.66
C LEU A 77 7.13 4.44 3.87
N LYS A 78 8.42 4.13 3.76
CA LYS A 78 9.20 3.60 4.87
C LYS A 78 9.19 4.55 6.05
N ARG A 79 9.42 5.85 5.80
CA ARG A 79 9.38 6.87 6.86
C ARG A 79 8.00 6.97 7.52
N LEU A 80 6.92 6.85 6.75
CA LEU A 80 5.57 6.84 7.29
C LEU A 80 5.32 5.63 8.18
N ILE A 81 5.74 4.44 7.75
CA ILE A 81 5.61 3.21 8.53
C ILE A 81 6.41 3.35 9.84
N GLU A 82 7.65 3.85 9.78
CA GLU A 82 8.48 4.15 10.96
C GLU A 82 7.77 5.10 11.94
N LEU A 83 7.18 6.18 11.44
CA LEU A 83 6.46 7.16 12.27
C LEU A 83 5.20 6.57 12.90
N ASN A 84 4.45 5.72 12.18
CA ASN A 84 3.25 5.06 12.70
C ASN A 84 3.57 3.98 13.74
N LEU A 85 4.75 3.36 13.69
CA LEU A 85 5.20 2.37 14.66
C LEU A 85 5.61 2.99 16.01
N GLY A 86 5.75 4.31 16.09
CA GLY A 86 5.80 5.07 17.35
C GLY A 86 7.10 4.93 18.17
N ASP A 87 8.04 4.08 17.78
CA ASP A 87 9.38 4.03 18.38
C ASP A 87 10.36 3.33 17.42
N ASP A 88 11.56 3.89 17.26
CA ASP A 88 12.66 3.36 16.42
C ASP A 88 13.05 1.92 16.82
N ASP A 89 12.70 1.52 18.05
CA ASP A 89 12.97 0.20 18.64
C ASP A 89 12.08 -0.93 18.08
N VAL A 90 10.87 -0.64 17.59
CA VAL A 90 9.97 -1.69 17.04
C VAL A 90 10.40 -2.09 15.61
N LEU A 91 10.88 -1.13 14.83
CA LEU A 91 11.40 -1.38 13.48
C LEU A 91 12.68 -2.25 13.50
N HIS A 92 13.57 -2.03 14.48
CA HIS A 92 14.77 -2.84 14.66
C HIS A 92 14.43 -4.30 14.98
N ARG A 93 13.41 -4.52 15.81
CA ARG A 93 13.00 -5.87 16.22
C ARG A 93 12.40 -6.69 15.06
N ASP A 94 11.63 -6.08 14.17
CA ASP A 94 11.07 -6.77 13.00
C ASP A 94 12.15 -7.13 11.95
N LEU A 95 13.13 -6.24 11.77
CA LEU A 95 14.32 -6.51 10.95
C LEU A 95 15.17 -7.64 11.53
N GLU A 96 15.35 -7.68 12.85
CA GLU A 96 16.03 -8.79 13.53
C GLU A 96 15.27 -10.12 13.39
N GLN A 97 13.94 -10.12 13.46
CA GLN A 97 13.13 -11.34 13.26
C GLN A 97 13.20 -11.90 11.83
N LEU A 98 13.39 -11.04 10.83
CA LEU A 98 13.60 -11.45 9.44
C LEU A 98 15.02 -11.99 9.19
N LEU A 99 16.01 -11.57 9.98
CA LEU A 99 17.40 -12.05 9.90
C LEU A 99 17.66 -13.32 10.73
N LEU A 100 16.78 -13.64 11.68
CA LEU A 100 16.92 -14.79 12.60
C LEU A 100 16.18 -16.07 12.14
N HIS A 101 15.56 -16.08 10.96
CA HIS A 101 15.01 -17.30 10.37
C HIS A 101 16.06 -17.96 9.44
N ASP A 102 16.78 -18.96 9.97
CA ASP A 102 17.48 -20.01 9.21
C ASP A 102 16.51 -21.15 8.82
#